data_AF-H1S313-F1
#
_entry.id   AF-H1S313-F1
#
_cell.length_a   1.000
_cell.length_b   1.000
_cell.length_c   1.000
_cell.angle_alpha   90.00
_cell.angle_beta   90.00
_cell.angle_gamma   90.00
#
_symmetry.space_group_name_H-M   'P 1'
#
loop_
_entity.id
_entity.type
_entity.pdbx_description
1 polymer ?
#
loop_
_entity_poly.entity_id
_entity_poly.type
_entity_poly.pdbx_seq_one_letter_code
_entity_poly.pdbx_strand_id
1 'polypeptide(L)' 'MAKLSLRNVQKTYAGNVQVVHGIDMEINDGEFIVIVGPSGCGKSTLL' A
#
# COMPACT_ATOMS: atom_id res chain seq x y z
N MET A 1 2.61 1.22 20.85
CA MET A 1 3.33 0.54 19.76
C MET A 1 2.30 -0.45 19.17
N ALA A 2 2.03 -0.38 17.86
CA ALA A 2 0.82 -0.92 17.22
C ALA A 2 1.16 -1.80 16.00
N LYS A 3 0.34 -2.84 15.79
CA LYS A 3 0.36 -3.69 14.60
C LYS A 3 -0.49 -3.06 13.49
N LEU A 4 -0.03 -3.09 12.25
CA LEU A 4 -0.80 -2.69 11.06
C LEU A 4 -1.11 -3.91 10.18
N SER A 5 -2.36 -4.01 9.74
CA SER A 5 -2.85 -5.06 8.84
C SER A 5 -3.55 -4.42 7.66
N LEU A 6 -3.02 -4.65 6.47
CA LEU A 6 -3.65 -4.31 5.20
C LEU A 6 -4.26 -5.59 4.62
N ARG A 7 -5.53 -5.53 4.26
CA ARG A 7 -6.29 -6.66 3.72
C ARG A 7 -7.00 -6.24 2.46
N ASN A 8 -6.63 -6.84 1.33
CA ASN A 8 -7.17 -6.58 0.00
C ASN A 8 -7.36 -5.07 -0.29
N VAL A 9 -6.36 -4.25 0.04
CA VAL A 9 -6.44 -2.80 -0.17
C VAL A 9 -6.40 -2.51 -1.66
N GLN A 10 -7.37 -1.73 -2.14
CA GLN A 10 -7.49 -1.35 -3.54
C GLN A 10 -7.74 0.15 -3.66
N LYS A 11 -7.23 0.75 -4.74
CA LYS A 11 -7.47 2.16 -5.04
C LYS A 11 -7.50 2.40 -6.53
N THR A 12 -8.59 3.04 -6.95
CA THR A 12 -8.82 3.55 -8.30
C THR A 12 -9.10 5.05 -8.21
N TYR A 13 -8.43 5.84 -9.04
CA TYR A 13 -8.69 7.27 -9.19
C TYR A 13 -9.69 7.52 -10.34
N ALA A 14 -10.09 8.78 -10.51
CA ALA A 14 -10.91 9.21 -11.65
C ALA A 14 -10.27 8.78 -12.99
N GLY A 15 -11.11 8.56 -14.01
CA GLY A 15 -10.65 8.05 -15.29
C GLY A 15 -10.31 6.56 -15.28
N ASN A 16 -10.78 5.80 -14.28
CA ASN A 16 -10.58 4.35 -14.15
C ASN A 16 -9.10 3.93 -13.99
N VAL A 17 -8.27 4.83 -13.45
CA VAL A 17 -6.85 4.56 -13.21
C VAL A 17 -6.70 3.78 -11.90
N GLN A 18 -6.57 2.46 -12.00
CA GLN A 18 -6.29 1.61 -10.86
C GLN A 18 -4.80 1.69 -10.50
N VAL A 19 -4.50 2.10 -9.27
CA VAL A 19 -3.13 2.32 -8.78
C VAL A 19 -2.71 1.33 -7.69
N VAL A 20 -3.69 0.75 -6.98
CA VAL A 20 -3.48 -0.33 -6.03
C VAL A 20 -4.44 -1.46 -6.40
N HIS A 21 -3.88 -2.62 -6.75
CA HIS A 21 -4.60 -3.74 -7.38
C HIS A 21 -5.04 -4.84 -6.41
N GLY A 22 -5.01 -4.58 -5.10
CA GLY A 22 -5.26 -5.59 -4.06
C GLY A 22 -3.95 -5.94 -3.37
N ILE A 23 -3.71 -5.31 -2.22
CA ILE A 23 -2.50 -5.56 -1.41
C ILE A 23 -2.91 -6.11 -0.05
N ASP A 24 -2.25 -7.21 0.33
CA ASP A 24 -2.27 -7.80 1.65
C ASP A 24 -0.88 -7.63 2.29
N MET A 25 -0.83 -7.04 3.48
CA MET A 25 0.42 -6.81 4.21
C MET A 25 0.18 -6.86 5.71
N GLU A 26 1.13 -7.44 6.43
CA GLU A 26 1.22 -7.39 7.88
C GLU A 26 2.49 -6.64 8.26
N ILE A 27 2.37 -5.67 9.14
CA ILE A 27 3.51 -4.97 9.74
C ILE A 27 3.37 -5.13 11.24
N ASN A 28 4.33 -5.84 11.83
CA ASN A 28 4.36 -6.08 13.26
C ASN A 28 4.84 -4.83 13.99
N ASP A 29 4.51 -4.79 15.27
CA ASP A 29 4.93 -3.70 16.13
C ASP A 29 6.47 -3.61 16.21
N GLY A 30 7.00 -2.41 15.99
CA GLY A 30 8.45 -2.15 15.96
C GLY A 30 9.16 -2.50 14.64
N GLU A 31 8.46 -3.01 13.62
CA GLU A 31 9.07 -3.25 12.31
C GLU A 31 9.35 -1.95 11.54
N PHE A 32 10.52 -1.91 10.89
CA PHE A 32 10.88 -0.84 9.97
C PHE A 32 10.74 -1.34 8.53
N ILE A 33 9.85 -0.71 7.76
CA ILE A 33 9.54 -1.11 6.38
C ILE A 33 9.91 -0.03 5.37
N VAL A 34 10.29 -0.46 4.16
CA VAL A 34 10.58 0.42 3.02
C VAL A 34 9.75 -0.03 1.83
N ILE A 35 9.00 0.90 1.24
CA ILE A 35 8.23 0.65 0.01
C ILE A 35 9.02 1.19 -1.19
N VAL A 36 9.38 0.32 -2.13
CA VAL A 36 10.18 0.65 -3.32
C VAL A 36 9.47 0.26 -4.61
N GLY A 37 9.73 1.01 -5.68
CA GLY A 37 9.17 0.75 -7.01
C GLY A 37 9.24 1.97 -7.93
N PRO A 38 9.02 1.79 -9.25
CA PRO A 38 9.14 2.85 -10.26
C PRO A 38 8.13 3.98 -10.05
N SER A 39 8.30 5.11 -10.75
CA SER A 39 7.33 6.21 -10.68
C SER A 39 5.92 5.74 -11.08
N GLY A 40 4.90 6.20 -10.38
CA GLY A 40 3.50 5.83 -10.65
C GLY A 40 3.02 4.49 -10.10
N CYS A 41 3.87 3.67 -9.46
CA CYS A 41 3.47 2.34 -8.96
C CYS A 41 2.63 2.33 -7.66
N GLY A 42 2.06 3.47 -7.23
CA GLY A 42 1.15 3.54 -6.08
C GLY A 42 1.79 3.70 -4.69
N LYS A 43 3.11 3.89 -4.56
CA LYS A 43 3.80 4.02 -3.25
C LYS A 43 3.20 5.10 -2.34
N SER A 44 3.11 6.34 -2.84
CA SER A 44 2.54 7.47 -2.08
C SER A 44 1.03 7.35 -1.87
N THR A 45 0.36 6.44 -2.58
CA THR A 45 -1.05 6.12 -2.35
C THR A 45 -1.21 5.09 -1.23
N LEU A 46 -0.19 4.26 -0.96
CA LEU A 46 -0.18 3.26 0.10
C LEU A 46 0.28 3.80 1.46
N LEU A 47 1.04 4.89 1.46
CA LEU A 47 1.44 5.65 2.65
C LEU A 47 0.34 6.64 3.06
#